data_AF-A0A1Q7VS38-F1
#
_entry.id   AF-A0A1Q7VS38-F1
#
_cell.length_a   1.000
_cell.length_b   1.000
_cell.length_c   1.000
_cell.angle_alpha   90.00
_cell.angle_beta   90.00
_cell.angle_gamma   90.00
#
_symmetry.space_group_name_H-M   'P 1'
#
loop_
_entity.id
_entity.type
_entity.pdbx_description
1 polymer ?
#
loop_
_entity_poly.entity_id
_entity_poly.type
_entity_poly.pdbx_seq_one_letter_code
_entity_poly.pdbx_strand_id
1 'polypeptide(L)' 'MTGHVPARRTWLCVSCGRDWPCTAARVELLDEYRDVPVALAMYLGSAFVECAVEMADIPVGELSRRFFAWFRLRR' A
#
# COMPACT_ATOMS: atom_id res chain seq x y z
N MET A 1 -8.67 6.99 12.85
CA MET A 1 -7.55 6.52 12.00
C MET A 1 -6.47 5.98 12.92
N THR A 2 -6.33 4.66 12.97
CA THR A 2 -5.32 3.93 13.76
C THR A 2 -3.91 4.03 13.19
N GLY A 3 -3.74 4.78 12.09
CA GLY A 3 -2.44 5.23 11.62
C GLY A 3 -1.60 4.07 11.09
N HIS A 4 -2.21 3.11 10.39
CA HIS A 4 -1.49 1.99 9.80
C HIS A 4 -0.65 2.46 8.61
N VAL A 5 0.50 3.06 8.90
CA VAL A 5 1.46 3.60 7.91
C VAL A 5 2.66 2.66 7.73
N PRO A 6 3.37 2.72 6.59
CA PRO A 6 4.55 1.90 6.35
C PRO A 6 5.77 2.47 7.11
N ALA A 7 6.56 1.58 7.71
CA ALA A 7 7.91 1.88 8.15
C ALA A 7 8.84 1.89 6.93
N ARG A 8 9.75 2.87 6.87
CA ARG A 8 10.79 2.93 5.82
C ARG A 8 11.69 1.70 5.86
N ARG A 9 12.24 1.32 4.71
CA ARG A 9 13.16 0.19 4.42
C ARG A 9 12.59 -1.21 4.64
N THR A 10 11.74 -1.40 5.64
CA THR A 10 11.11 -2.69 5.94
C THR A 10 9.72 -2.82 5.33
N TRP A 11 9.04 -1.69 5.09
CA TRP A 11 7.66 -1.65 4.60
C TRP A 11 6.66 -2.43 5.47
N LEU A 12 7.02 -2.70 6.72
CA LEU A 12 6.10 -3.23 7.71
C LEU A 12 5.22 -2.10 8.25
N CYS A 13 3.98 -2.42 8.58
CA CYS A 13 3.07 -1.47 9.20
C CYS A 13 3.55 -1.17 10.62
N VAL A 14 3.71 0.11 10.95
CA VAL A 14 4.16 0.54 12.29
C VAL A 14 3.23 0.09 13.40
N SER A 15 1.92 0.01 13.15
CA SER A 15 0.92 -0.29 14.17
C SER A 15 0.73 -1.78 14.43
N CYS A 16 1.01 -2.65 13.45
CA CYS A 16 0.72 -4.09 13.58
C CYS A 16 1.84 -5.03 13.13
N GLY A 17 2.96 -4.52 12.62
CA GLY A 17 4.13 -5.32 12.22
C GLY A 17 3.93 -6.19 10.97
N ARG A 18 2.75 -6.16 10.34
CA ARG A 18 2.48 -6.90 9.09
C ARG A 18 2.92 -6.10 7.87
N ASP A 19 3.11 -6.79 6.76
CA ASP A 19 3.34 -6.15 5.46
C ASP A 19 2.32 -5.05 5.16
N TRP A 20 2.82 -3.83 4.98
CA TRP A 20 2.01 -2.70 4.51
C TRP A 20 1.85 -2.74 2.97
N PRO A 21 0.65 -2.56 2.40
CA PRO A 21 -0.62 -2.28 3.07
C PRO A 21 -1.18 -3.53 3.77
N CYS A 22 -1.32 -3.43 5.10
CA CYS A 22 -1.95 -4.47 5.92
C CYS A 22 -3.47 -4.36 5.83
N THR A 23 -4.23 -5.37 6.28
CA THR A 23 -5.70 -5.35 6.17
C THR A 23 -6.34 -4.08 6.73
N ALA A 24 -5.88 -3.58 7.88
CA ALA A 24 -6.39 -2.35 8.48
C ALA A 24 -6.06 -1.11 7.61
N ALA A 25 -4.81 -0.98 7.15
CA ALA A 25 -4.42 0.10 6.23
C ALA A 25 -5.26 0.10 4.96
N ARG A 26 -5.58 -1.07 4.40
CA ARG A 26 -6.43 -1.19 3.20
C ARG A 26 -7.82 -0.63 3.46
N VAL A 27 -8.42 -0.95 4.61
CA VAL A 27 -9.73 -0.43 5.00
C VAL A 27 -9.67 1.09 5.21
N GLU A 28 -8.67 1.58 5.93
CA GLU A 28 -8.47 3.02 6.16
C GLU A 28 -8.32 3.78 4.84
N LEU A 29 -7.47 3.28 3.93
CA LEU A 29 -7.25 3.89 2.62
C LEU A 29 -8.50 3.86 1.73
N LEU A 30 -9.28 2.78 1.74
CA LEU A 30 -10.54 2.72 0.97
C LEU A 30 -11.59 3.67 1.53
N ASP A 31 -11.60 3.91 2.84
CA ASP A 31 -12.52 4.84 3.47
C ASP A 31 -12.11 6.30 3.20
N GLU A 32 -10.83 6.63 3.40
CA GLU A 32 -10.27 7.97 3.20
C GLU A 32 -10.40 8.44 1.74
N TYR A 33 -10.17 7.55 0.78
CA TYR A 33 -10.20 7.87 -0.64
C TYR A 33 -11.48 7.42 -1.35
N ARG A 34 -12.57 7.16 -0.61
CA ARG A 34 -13.82 6.60 -1.13
C ARG A 34 -14.35 7.31 -2.38
N ASP A 35 -14.30 8.64 -2.39
CA ASP A 35 -14.85 9.47 -3.47
C ASP A 35 -13.81 9.85 -4.54
N VAL A 36 -12.54 9.47 -4.34
CA VAL A 36 -11.41 9.82 -5.22
C VAL A 36 -10.49 8.61 -5.50
N PRO A 37 -11.00 7.54 -6.13
CA PRO A 37 -10.25 6.30 -6.33
C PRO A 37 -8.98 6.46 -7.18
N VAL A 38 -8.94 7.45 -8.08
CA VAL A 38 -7.73 7.79 -8.83
C VAL A 38 -6.62 8.31 -7.91
N ALA A 39 -6.96 9.12 -6.91
CA ALA A 39 -5.99 9.61 -5.93
C ALA A 39 -5.42 8.46 -5.07
N LEU A 40 -6.25 7.48 -4.70
CA LEU A 40 -5.78 6.26 -4.03
C LEU A 40 -4.78 5.48 -4.91
N ALA A 41 -5.10 5.33 -6.20
CA ALA A 41 -4.21 4.64 -7.14
C ALA A 41 -2.86 5.35 -7.29
N MET A 42 -2.87 6.69 -7.36
CA MET A 42 -1.64 7.49 -7.41
C MET A 42 -0.82 7.36 -6.13
N TYR A 43 -1.47 7.44 -4.96
CA TYR A 43 -0.81 7.26 -3.67
C TYR A 43 -0.14 5.88 -3.56
N LEU A 44 -0.87 4.81 -3.88
CA LEU A 44 -0.34 3.45 -3.88
C LEU A 44 0.76 3.25 -4.93
N GLY A 45 0.64 3.91 -6.10
CA GLY A 45 1.65 3.90 -7.15
C GLY A 45 2.98 4.49 -6.70
N SER A 46 2.96 5.68 -6.09
CA SER A 46 4.17 6.31 -5.54
C SER A 46 4.80 5.44 -4.45
N ALA A 47 3.99 4.96 -3.51
CA ALA A 47 4.46 4.08 -2.44
C ALA A 47 5.05 2.76 -2.99
N PHE A 48 4.44 2.18 -4.03
CA PHE A 48 4.96 0.98 -4.69
C PHE A 48 6.34 1.22 -5.31
N VAL A 49 6.55 2.34 -6.01
CA VAL A 49 7.85 2.67 -6.61
C VAL A 49 8.92 2.82 -5.54
N GLU A 50 8.61 3.53 -4.45
CA GLU A 50 9.53 3.68 -3.31
C GLU A 50 9.85 2.31 -2.67
N CYS A 51 8.85 1.46 -2.50
CA CYS A 51 9.02 0.11 -1.96
C CYS A 51 9.88 -0.78 -2.86
N ALA A 52 9.68 -0.71 -4.17
CA ALA A 52 10.45 -1.48 -5.14
C ALA A 52 11.93 -1.08 -5.17
N VAL A 53 12.22 0.21 -4.92
CA VAL A 53 13.59 0.70 -4.78
C VAL A 53 14.23 0.24 -3.46
N GLU A 54 13.50 0.34 -2.35
CA GLU A 54 14.02 -0.03 -1.02
C GLU A 54 14.13 -1.54 -0.80
N MET A 55 13.28 -2.34 -1.46
CA MET A 55 13.21 -3.81 -1.35
C MET A 55 13.60 -4.48 -2.68
N ALA A 56 14.75 -4.10 -3.25
CA ALA A 56 15.18 -4.53 -4.58
C ALA A 56 15.36 -6.06 -4.76
N ASP A 57 15.57 -6.80 -3.67
CA ASP A 57 15.68 -8.26 -3.69
C ASP A 57 14.34 -8.97 -3.85
N ILE A 58 13.22 -8.26 -3.66
CA ILE A 58 11.88 -8.82 -3.79
C ILE A 58 11.40 -8.67 -5.24
N PRO A 59 10.91 -9.74 -5.88
CA PRO A 59 10.37 -9.65 -7.23
C PRO A 59 9.25 -8.61 -7.35
N VAL A 60 9.33 -7.75 -8.37
CA VAL A 60 8.34 -6.67 -8.61
C VAL A 60 6.91 -7.18 -8.70
N GLY A 61 6.71 -8.39 -9.25
CA GLY A 61 5.39 -9.02 -9.32
C GLY A 61 4.77 -9.31 -7.94
N GLU A 62 5.61 -9.64 -6.95
CA GLU A 62 5.19 -9.87 -5.57
C GLU A 62 4.73 -8.56 -4.91
N LEU A 63 5.53 -7.50 -5.05
CA LEU A 63 5.19 -6.17 -4.55
C LEU A 63 3.94 -5.62 -5.24
N SER A 64 3.80 -5.82 -6.56
CA SER A 64 2.62 -5.38 -7.31
C SER A 64 1.35 -6.06 -6.80
N ARG A 65 1.38 -7.37 -6.58
CA ARG A 65 0.26 -8.11 -6.00
C ARG A 65 -0.08 -7.62 -4.59
N ARG A 66 0.93 -7.37 -3.76
CA ARG A 66 0.75 -6.84 -2.39
C ARG A 66 0.05 -5.47 -2.38
N PHE A 67 0.43 -4.56 -3.28
CA PHE A 67 -0.10 -3.21 -3.33
C PHE A 67 -1.45 -3.12 -4.04
N PHE A 68 -1.68 -3.89 -5.10
CA PHE A 68 -2.82 -3.67 -6.00
C PHE A 68 -3.85 -4.80 -6.05
N ALA A 69 -3.56 -6.03 -5.58
CA ALA A 69 -4.51 -7.14 -5.78
C ALA A 69 -5.84 -7.00 -5.03
N TRP A 70 -5.90 -6.15 -4.02
CA TRP A 70 -7.09 -5.90 -3.20
C TRP A 70 -7.87 -4.64 -3.63
N PHE A 71 -7.30 -3.82 -4.51
CA PHE A 71 -7.87 -2.57 -4.98
C PHE A 71 -8.14 -2.67 -6.49
N ARG A 72 -9.36 -2.37 -6.90
CA ARG A 72 -9.70 -2.27 -8.33
C ARG A 72 -10.20 -0.86 -8.61
N LEU A 73 -9.48 -0.16 -9.49
CA LEU A 73 -10.04 0.99 -10.17
C LEU A 73 -11.27 0.50 -10.96
N ARG A 74 -12.44 0.99 -10.59
CA ARG A 74 -13.61 0.86 -11.44
C ARG A 74 -13.38 1.74 -12.67
N ARG A 75 -13.45 1.14 -13.86
CA ARG A 75 -13.46 1.87 -15.13
C ARG A 75 -14.78 2.58 -15.31
#